data_AF-A0A382P1P7-F1
#
_entry.id   AF-A0A382P1P7-F1
#
_cell.length_a   1.000
_cell.length_b   1.000
_cell.length_c   1.000
_cell.angle_alpha   90.00
_cell.angle_beta   90.00
_cell.angle_gamma   90.00
#
_symmetry.space_group_name_H-M   'P 1'
#
loop_
_entity.id
_entity.type
_entity.pdbx_description
1 polymer ?
#
loop_
_entity_poly.entity_id
_entity_poly.type
_entity_poly.pdbx_seq_one_letter_code
_entity_poly.pdbx_strand_id
1 'polypeptide(L)'
;MVVIGSDEQETKTGLLKIGDNFSLAGARLNQGEGSLDIISELIKTYVGDVDPNLFFVNRAGFLDDPDRYKDAEQDVVLVYRITVPLHTSLNNGMEWMSAAFCNDNRKYFLKDHFNIINMALDYGQIINRRTKTIH
;
A
#
# COMPACT_ATOMS: atom_id res chain seq x y z
N MET A 1 -0.40 1.00 4.50
CA MET A 1 -1.31 0.91 3.34
C MET A 1 -0.49 1.04 2.06
N VAL A 2 -0.74 0.19 1.07
CA VAL A 2 -0.12 0.25 -0.26
C VAL A 2 -1.18 0.69 -1.25
N VAL A 3 -1.01 1.86 -1.87
CA VAL A 3 -1.92 2.36 -2.90
C VAL A 3 -1.34 2.03 -4.27
N ILE A 4 -2.10 1.31 -5.09
CA ILE A 4 -1.74 0.90 -6.44
C ILE A 4 -2.67 1.58 -7.42
N GLY A 5 -2.10 2.42 -8.28
CA GLY A 5 -2.78 3.00 -9.43
C GLY A 5 -2.52 2.15 -10.65
N SER A 6 -3.56 1.75 -11.38
CA SER A 6 -3.39 1.01 -12.63
C SER A 6 -4.27 1.55 -13.73
N ASP A 7 -3.76 1.52 -14.95
CA ASP A 7 -4.52 1.62 -16.18
C ASP A 7 -4.09 0.50 -17.15
N GLU A 8 -4.49 0.58 -18.42
CA GLU A 8 -4.16 -0.45 -19.42
C GLU A 8 -2.66 -0.54 -19.75
N GLN A 9 -1.89 0.50 -19.46
CA GLN A 9 -0.50 0.65 -19.91
C GLN A 9 0.51 0.52 -18.77
N GLU A 10 0.15 0.96 -17.56
CA GLU A 10 1.08 1.04 -16.46
C GLU A 10 0.46 0.79 -15.09
N THR A 11 1.33 0.46 -14.14
CA THR A 11 1.01 0.34 -12.72
C THR A 11 2.01 1.18 -11.93
N LYS A 12 1.49 2.02 -11.02
CA LYS A 12 2.29 2.88 -10.14
C LYS A 12 1.87 2.67 -8.68
N THR A 13 2.79 3.01 -7.78
CA THR A 13 2.59 2.94 -6.33
C THR A 13 2.53 4.35 -5.75
N GLY A 14 1.53 4.62 -4.92
CA GLY A 14 1.45 5.88 -4.16
C GLY A 14 2.42 5.86 -2.97
N LEU A 15 3.35 6.82 -2.93
CA LEU A 15 4.38 6.92 -1.90
C LEU A 15 4.47 8.34 -1.32
N LEU A 16 4.84 8.42 -0.04
CA LEU A 16 5.16 9.66 0.66
C LEU A 16 6.67 9.87 0.63
N LYS A 17 7.11 11.10 0.34
CA LYS A 17 8.51 11.50 0.49
C LYS A 17 8.73 12.08 1.88
N ILE A 18 9.65 11.51 2.65
CA ILE A 18 10.01 11.92 4.01
C ILE A 18 11.52 12.23 4.03
N GLY A 19 11.85 13.52 3.89
CA GLY A 19 13.23 13.94 3.62
C GLY A 19 13.76 13.30 2.33
N ASP A 20 14.87 12.59 2.42
CA ASP A 20 15.47 11.84 1.30
C ASP A 20 14.93 10.41 1.14
N ASN A 21 13.97 10.00 1.98
CA ASN A 21 13.43 8.64 2.01
C ASN A 21 12.00 8.56 1.47
N PHE A 22 11.57 7.34 1.15
CA PHE A 22 10.21 7.02 0.72
C PHE A 22 9.49 6.13 1.73
N SER A 23 8.21 6.40 1.93
CA SER A 23 7.37 5.68 2.88
C SER A 23 6.00 5.35 2.33
N LEU A 24 5.43 4.28 2.86
CA LEU A 24 4.00 4.01 2.77
C LEU A 24 3.26 4.85 3.81
N ALA A 25 1.99 5.17 3.52
CA ALA A 25 1.08 5.71 4.53
C ALA A 25 0.71 4.63 5.53
N GLY A 26 0.73 4.96 6.82
CA GLY A 26 0.43 4.03 7.90
C GLY A 26 -0.04 4.76 9.15
N ALA A 27 -0.71 4.02 10.03
CA ALA A 27 -1.19 4.51 11.32
C ALA A 27 -1.05 3.38 12.35
N ARG A 28 -0.98 3.77 13.63
CA ARG A 28 -0.99 2.83 14.75
C ARG A 28 -2.41 2.31 14.94
N LEU A 29 -2.56 1.00 15.14
CA LEU A 29 -3.81 0.36 15.54
C LEU A 29 -3.80 0.20 17.06
N ASN A 30 -4.67 0.91 17.77
CA ASN A 30 -4.81 0.78 19.21
C ASN A 30 -5.76 -0.36 19.58
N GLN A 31 -5.67 -0.83 20.82
CA GLN A 31 -6.56 -1.85 21.34
C GLN A 31 -8.01 -1.39 21.27
N GLY A 32 -8.89 -2.19 20.66
CA GLY A 32 -10.31 -1.90 20.51
C GLY A 32 -10.68 -1.16 19.23
N GLU A 33 -9.71 -0.68 18.45
CA GLU A 33 -9.97 -0.05 17.14
C GLU A 33 -10.15 -1.10 16.04
N GLY A 34 -11.03 -0.80 15.08
CA GLY A 34 -11.21 -1.60 13.88
C GLY A 34 -10.16 -1.24 12.83
N SER A 35 -9.38 -2.22 12.36
CA SER A 35 -8.38 -1.94 11.32
C SER A 35 -8.97 -1.44 9.99
N LEU A 36 -10.24 -1.75 9.69
CA LEU A 36 -10.94 -1.21 8.52
C LEU A 36 -11.30 0.27 8.67
N ASP A 37 -11.57 0.73 9.89
CA ASP A 37 -11.87 2.14 10.16
C ASP A 37 -10.61 2.97 9.93
N ILE A 38 -9.47 2.54 10.47
CA ILE A 38 -8.16 3.17 10.24
C ILE A 38 -7.82 3.21 8.76
N ILE A 39 -8.04 2.12 8.04
CA ILE A 39 -7.78 2.09 6.59
C ILE A 39 -8.71 3.04 5.83
N SER A 40 -9.98 3.12 6.23
CA SER A 40 -10.93 4.07 5.62
C SER A 40 -10.50 5.52 5.85
N GLU A 41 -9.97 5.85 7.03
CA GLU A 41 -9.41 7.18 7.33
C GLU A 41 -8.16 7.47 6.51
N LEU A 42 -7.23 6.52 6.41
CA LEU A 42 -6.04 6.66 5.57
C LEU A 42 -6.40 6.86 4.10
N ILE A 43 -7.42 6.17 3.59
CA ILE A 43 -7.89 6.34 2.21
C ILE A 43 -8.44 7.75 2.01
N LYS A 44 -9.35 8.22 2.88
CA LYS A 44 -9.88 9.60 2.81
C LYS A 44 -8.77 10.66 2.90
N THR A 45 -7.71 10.36 3.63
CA THR A 45 -6.57 11.27 3.81
C THR A 45 -5.69 11.34 2.56
N TYR A 46 -5.38 10.21 1.94
CA TYR A 46 -4.32 10.15 0.91
C TYR A 46 -4.81 9.90 -0.51
N VAL A 47 -6.02 9.37 -0.68
CA VAL A 47 -6.60 9.05 -1.98
C VAL A 47 -7.75 10.02 -2.23
N GLY A 48 -7.73 10.67 -3.40
CA GLY A 48 -8.81 11.56 -3.82
C GLY A 48 -10.10 10.80 -4.15
N ASP A 49 -11.09 11.55 -4.62
CA ASP A 49 -12.37 10.97 -5.02
C ASP A 49 -12.17 9.91 -6.10
N VAL A 50 -12.73 8.73 -5.84
CA VAL A 50 -12.67 7.58 -6.73
C VAL A 50 -14.06 6.97 -6.82
N ASP A 51 -14.44 6.54 -8.03
CA ASP A 51 -15.65 5.76 -8.22
C ASP A 51 -15.56 4.49 -7.33
N PRO A 52 -16.53 4.26 -6.41
CA PRO A 52 -16.53 3.08 -5.56
C PRO A 52 -16.45 1.75 -6.33
N ASN A 53 -16.89 1.70 -7.58
CA ASN A 53 -16.83 0.51 -8.43
C ASN A 53 -15.44 0.24 -9.01
N LEU A 54 -14.56 1.24 -8.99
CA LEU A 54 -13.17 1.15 -9.45
C LEU A 54 -12.18 1.10 -8.28
N PHE A 55 -12.70 0.95 -7.07
CA PHE A 55 -11.97 1.02 -5.82
C PHE A 55 -12.00 -0.32 -5.10
N PHE A 56 -10.82 -0.89 -4.82
CA PHE A 56 -10.71 -2.19 -4.17
C PHE A 56 -9.79 -2.14 -2.96
N VAL A 57 -10.31 -2.56 -1.79
CA VAL A 57 -9.55 -2.71 -0.54
C VAL A 57 -9.35 -4.19 -0.25
N ASN A 58 -8.10 -4.64 -0.19
CA ASN A 58 -7.77 -6.02 0.13
C ASN A 58 -6.73 -6.08 1.25
N ARG A 59 -6.93 -6.97 2.22
CA ARG A 59 -5.87 -7.31 3.18
C ARG A 59 -4.82 -8.16 2.45
N ALA A 60 -3.65 -7.60 2.22
CA ALA A 60 -2.58 -8.26 1.47
C ALA A 60 -1.75 -9.20 2.36
N GLY A 61 -1.69 -8.96 3.67
CA GLY A 61 -0.96 -9.82 4.60
C GLY A 61 -0.77 -9.17 5.97
N PHE A 62 0.02 -9.84 6.80
CA PHE A 62 0.60 -9.27 8.00
C PHE A 62 2.09 -9.62 8.05
N LEU A 63 2.86 -8.77 8.71
CA LEU A 63 4.27 -8.98 9.01
C LEU A 63 4.43 -8.96 10.52
N ASP A 64 5.13 -9.95 11.05
CA ASP A 64 5.49 -10.05 12.46
C ASP A 64 7.02 -10.00 12.54
N ASP A 65 7.54 -8.84 12.93
CA ASP A 65 8.98 -8.61 13.09
C ASP A 65 9.20 -7.72 14.33
N PRO A 66 9.56 -8.32 15.48
CA PRO A 66 9.60 -7.63 16.77
C PRO A 66 10.70 -6.56 16.87
N ASP A 67 11.68 -6.53 15.95
CA ASP A 67 12.77 -5.53 15.96
C ASP A 67 12.49 -4.34 15.03
N ARG A 68 11.33 -4.31 14.39
CA ARG A 68 11.01 -3.38 13.29
C ARG A 68 10.71 -1.95 13.76
N TYR A 69 10.10 -1.79 14.92
CA TYR A 69 9.87 -0.53 15.61
C TYR A 69 10.36 -0.68 17.05
N LYS A 70 11.54 -0.13 17.34
CA LYS A 70 12.22 -0.23 18.64
C LYS A 70 11.39 0.24 19.86
N ASP A 71 10.29 0.94 19.62
CA ASP A 71 9.41 1.51 20.66
C ASP A 71 8.09 0.74 20.84
N ALA A 72 7.90 -0.41 20.18
CA ALA A 72 6.68 -1.20 20.27
C ALA A 72 6.90 -2.50 21.05
N GLU A 73 6.02 -2.80 22.00
CA GLU A 73 6.03 -4.07 22.76
C GLU A 73 5.71 -5.29 21.87
N GLN A 74 5.06 -5.08 20.72
CA GLN A 74 4.81 -6.10 19.70
C GLN A 74 4.52 -5.43 18.35
N ASP A 75 5.25 -5.85 17.30
CA ASP A 75 5.22 -5.22 15.98
C ASP A 75 4.56 -6.09 14.91
N VAL A 76 3.24 -6.21 15.01
CA VAL A 76 2.45 -6.78 13.92
C VAL A 76 1.96 -5.68 12.99
N VAL A 77 2.44 -5.70 11.75
CA VAL A 77 2.01 -4.76 10.71
C VAL A 77 0.94 -5.41 9.85
N LEU A 78 -0.24 -4.79 9.82
CA LEU A 78 -1.32 -5.17 8.90
C LEU A 78 -1.17 -4.45 7.56
N VAL A 79 -1.08 -5.20 6.48
CA VAL A 79 -0.91 -4.65 5.13
C VAL A 79 -2.23 -4.69 4.38
N TYR A 80 -2.65 -3.51 3.93
CA TYR A 80 -3.80 -3.33 3.04
C TYR A 80 -3.34 -2.81 1.70
N ARG A 81 -3.80 -3.44 0.62
CA ARG A 81 -3.66 -3.01 -0.77
C ARG A 81 -4.93 -2.29 -1.20
N ILE A 82 -4.76 -1.06 -1.66
CA ILE A 82 -5.82 -0.23 -2.23
C ILE A 82 -5.55 -0.13 -3.73
N THR A 83 -6.49 -0.55 -4.56
CA THR A 83 -6.37 -0.42 -6.03
C THR A 83 -7.36 0.60 -6.54
N VAL A 84 -6.87 1.57 -7.32
CA VAL A 84 -7.64 2.66 -7.91
C VAL A 84 -7.19 2.90 -9.35
N PRO A 85 -7.99 3.59 -10.19
CA PRO A 85 -7.54 4.06 -11.49
C PRO A 85 -6.32 4.98 -11.35
N LEU A 86 -5.36 4.88 -12.26
CA LEU A 86 -4.13 5.67 -12.16
C LEU A 86 -4.34 7.19 -12.26
N HIS A 87 -5.43 7.63 -12.88
CA HIS A 87 -5.82 9.04 -12.94
C HIS A 87 -6.41 9.58 -11.63
N THR A 88 -6.61 8.73 -10.61
CA THR A 88 -7.06 9.17 -9.29
C THR A 88 -6.02 10.10 -8.67
N SER A 89 -6.48 11.25 -8.17
CA SER A 89 -5.59 12.18 -7.47
C SER A 89 -5.10 11.58 -6.15
N LEU A 90 -3.86 11.93 -5.80
CA LEU A 90 -3.28 11.63 -4.49
C LEU A 90 -3.13 12.91 -3.70
N ASN A 91 -3.35 12.82 -2.40
CA ASN A 91 -3.42 13.95 -1.48
C ASN A 91 -2.28 13.90 -0.45
N ASN A 92 -2.12 14.99 0.31
CA ASN A 92 -1.23 15.07 1.47
C ASN A 92 0.22 14.64 1.18
N GLY A 93 0.74 15.08 0.05
CA GLY A 93 2.13 14.85 -0.35
C GLY A 93 2.43 13.42 -0.82
N MET A 94 1.40 12.60 -1.05
CA MET A 94 1.56 11.31 -1.71
C MET A 94 1.63 11.50 -3.22
N GLU A 95 2.56 10.78 -3.86
CA GLU A 95 2.84 10.88 -5.29
C GLU A 95 2.91 9.50 -5.95
N TRP A 96 2.54 9.44 -7.23
CA TRP A 96 2.62 8.22 -8.02
C TRP A 96 4.06 7.93 -8.46
N MET A 97 4.57 6.76 -8.08
CA MET A 97 5.92 6.30 -8.42
C MET A 97 5.86 5.05 -9.28
N SER A 98 6.63 5.02 -10.37
CA SER A 98 6.70 3.86 -11.25
C SER A 98 7.43 2.68 -10.59
N ALA A 99 7.22 1.46 -11.08
CA ALA A 99 7.97 0.29 -10.62
C ALA A 99 9.48 0.45 -10.84
N ALA A 100 9.89 1.03 -11.99
CA ALA A 100 11.29 1.33 -12.27
C ALA A 100 11.88 2.29 -11.22
N PHE A 101 11.17 3.38 -10.91
CA PHE A 101 11.59 4.30 -9.86
C PHE A 101 11.75 3.60 -8.50
N CYS A 102 10.78 2.76 -8.12
CA CYS A 102 10.82 2.04 -6.85
C CYS A 102 12.04 1.11 -6.78
N ASN A 103 12.36 0.41 -7.87
CA ASN A 103 13.51 -0.49 -7.95
C ASN A 103 14.84 0.27 -7.85
N ASP A 104 14.99 1.35 -8.61
CA ASP A 104 16.22 2.15 -8.64
C ASP A 104 16.49 2.84 -7.30
N ASN A 105 15.44 3.15 -6.54
CA ASN A 105 15.51 3.85 -5.26
C ASN A 105 15.32 2.94 -4.04
N ARG A 106 15.39 1.61 -4.19
CA ARG A 106 15.09 0.63 -3.12
C ARG A 106 15.76 0.93 -1.77
N LYS A 107 16.98 1.47 -1.78
CA LYS A 107 17.78 1.76 -0.58
C LYS A 107 17.27 2.96 0.23
N TYR A 108 16.40 3.78 -0.35
CA TYR A 108 15.80 4.96 0.27
C TYR A 108 14.42 4.67 0.85
N PHE A 109 13.92 3.43 0.78
CA PHE A 109 12.66 3.07 1.42
C PHE A 109 12.88 2.92 2.93
N LEU A 110 12.00 3.52 3.71
CA LEU A 110 12.02 3.34 5.16
C LEU A 110 11.72 1.88 5.49
N LYS A 111 12.55 1.31 6.38
CA LYS A 111 12.39 -0.05 6.92
C LYS A 111 12.31 -1.07 5.78
N ASP A 112 11.26 -1.88 5.77
CA ASP A 112 10.94 -2.95 4.83
C ASP A 112 9.81 -2.53 3.86
N HIS A 113 9.49 -1.23 3.74
CA HIS A 113 8.36 -0.76 2.93
C HIS A 113 8.45 -1.23 1.46
N PHE A 114 9.65 -1.34 0.91
CA PHE A 114 9.85 -1.91 -0.42
C PHE A 114 9.38 -3.38 -0.50
N ASN A 115 9.67 -4.20 0.52
CA ASN A 115 9.22 -5.58 0.58
C ASN A 115 7.70 -5.68 0.74
N ILE A 116 7.09 -4.76 1.49
CA ILE A 116 5.63 -4.67 1.64
C ILE A 116 4.94 -4.37 0.31
N ILE A 117 5.52 -3.48 -0.51
CA ILE A 117 5.00 -3.16 -1.84
C ILE A 117 5.03 -4.42 -2.71
N ASN A 118 6.15 -5.15 -2.73
CA ASN A 118 6.27 -6.39 -3.50
C ASN A 118 5.24 -7.44 -3.05
N MET A 119 5.07 -7.62 -1.73
CA MET A 119 4.05 -8.52 -1.17
C MET A 119 2.64 -8.15 -1.64
N ALA A 120 2.29 -6.86 -1.63
CA ALA A 120 0.98 -6.38 -2.07
C ALA A 120 0.77 -6.57 -3.57
N LEU A 121 1.81 -6.36 -4.39
CA LEU A 121 1.76 -6.60 -5.84
C LEU A 121 1.57 -8.08 -6.17
N ASP A 122 2.28 -8.98 -5.47
CA ASP A 122 2.18 -10.43 -5.68
C ASP A 122 0.81 -10.99 -5.29
N TYR A 123 0.18 -10.43 -4.25
CA TYR A 123 -1.17 -10.81 -3.83
C TYR A 123 -2.19 -10.65 -4.98
N GLY A 124 -2.03 -9.60 -5.81
CA GLY A 124 -2.88 -9.38 -7.00
C GLY A 124 -2.68 -10.43 -8.10
N GLN A 125 -1.49 -11.00 -8.24
CA GLN A 125 -1.20 -12.02 -9.27
C GLN A 125 -1.77 -13.40 -8.91
N ILE A 126 -1.80 -13.76 -7.63
CA ILE A 126 -2.33 -15.05 -7.17
C ILE A 126 -3.85 -15.15 -7.41
N ILE A 127 -4.58 -14.05 -7.22
CA ILE A 127 -6.03 -13.99 -7.47
C ILE A 127 -6.31 -14.12 -8.98
N ASN A 128 -5.56 -13.41 -9.83
CA ASN A 128 -5.71 -13.47 -11.29
C ASN A 128 -5.32 -14.82 -11.92
N ARG A 129 -4.45 -15.61 -11.28
CA ARG A 129 -4.16 -16.99 -11.72
C ARG A 129 -5.30 -17.96 -11.39
N ARG A 130 -6.03 -17.74 -10.29
CA ARG A 130 -7.19 -18.57 -9.93
C ARG A 130 -8.41 -18.29 -10.80
N THR A 131 -8.59 -17.08 -11.32
CA THR A 131 -9.67 -16.76 -12.28
C THR A 131 -9.38 -17.17 -13.71
N LYS A 132 -8.12 -17.46 -14.09
CA LYS A 132 -7.76 -17.93 -15.44
C LYS A 132 -7.80 -19.45 -15.64
N THR A 133 -8.25 -20.23 -14.65
CA THR A 133 -8.42 -21.69 -14.79
C THR A 133 -9.90 -22.07 -14.73
N ILE A 134 -10.70 -21.55 -15.67
CA ILE A 134 -11.96 -22.16 -16.10
C ILE A 134 -12.08 -21.91 -17.60
N HIS A 135 -11.61 -22.88 -18.40
CA HIS A 135 -12.22 -23.39 -19.64
C HIS A 135 -11.36 -24.51 -20.20
#